data_AF-A0A6V8HAY9-F1
#
_entry.id   AF-A0A6V8HAY9-F1
#
_cell.length_a   1.000
_cell.length_b   1.000
_cell.length_c   1.000
_cell.angle_alpha   90.00
_cell.angle_beta   90.00
_cell.angle_gamma   90.00
#
_symmetry.space_group_name_H-M   'P 1'
#
loop_
_entity.id
_entity.type
_entity.pdbx_description
1 polymer ?
#
loop_
_entity_poly.entity_id
_entity_poly.type
_entity_poly.pdbx_seq_one_letter_code
_entity_poly.pdbx_strand_id
1 'polypeptide(L)'
;MENIYIRAATIEDAASVSQIQYEALKKFHAFYSGFLATHPRNILPITTKAAINNPKNIFLVAVDAATDEVVGFVRYAIVPEKQPEEENEAKGKEKEDAKSQLDRSQPEFANLFAPKEHVKKLWEEFSTRDDEMDACYEGVAKGQKHYYIKHLMISPTHQRRGIGAKLLSTVLAKSDAEHLPSFLTSSVEAHPLYTKLGFADFGPDFRIDNERWARRIMEVEEGLGVDENKRLKDPCIGLFEVENYSDYMAFLDKANKQRDAGRDEAHTEESTQPSKQVRTETVESGVRVPEQLKKVDAYYMSETDEPFEPVALNWKGASSGEWPGNDEFASLIASGSKPDIETLSEKSFDPRSQYSDVIKAVRAAVAASDSKVNESDVEVKVYRVEVGHSRVEYWVIALDGAEGKIVGLRAKAIES
;
A
#
# COMPACT_ATOMS: atom_id res chain seq x y z
N MET A 1 -17.39 -9.11 -6.58
CA MET A 1 -16.07 -9.60 -6.12
C MET A 1 -15.79 -10.89 -6.84
N GLU A 2 -14.80 -10.89 -7.73
CA GLU A 2 -14.33 -12.10 -8.40
C GLU A 2 -13.89 -13.13 -7.36
N ASN A 3 -14.14 -14.41 -7.65
CA ASN A 3 -13.91 -15.53 -6.74
C ASN A 3 -12.41 -15.89 -6.71
N ILE A 4 -11.56 -14.94 -6.34
CA ILE A 4 -10.11 -15.12 -6.26
C ILE A 4 -9.74 -15.72 -4.91
N TYR A 5 -9.04 -16.86 -4.90
CA TYR A 5 -8.46 -17.46 -3.69
C TYR A 5 -6.93 -17.45 -3.75
N ILE A 6 -6.29 -17.52 -2.57
CA ILE A 6 -4.83 -17.52 -2.45
C ILE A 6 -4.39 -18.88 -1.93
N ARG A 7 -3.34 -19.43 -2.54
CA ARG A 7 -2.67 -20.66 -2.08
C ARG A 7 -1.16 -20.57 -2.26
N ALA A 8 -0.43 -21.47 -1.62
CA ALA A 8 0.98 -21.66 -1.94
C ALA A 8 1.14 -22.09 -3.41
N ALA A 9 2.18 -21.60 -4.06
CA ALA A 9 2.51 -22.04 -5.41
C ALA A 9 3.10 -23.45 -5.40
N THR A 10 2.85 -24.20 -6.46
CA THR A 10 3.52 -25.46 -6.77
C THR A 10 4.42 -25.27 -7.99
N ILE A 11 5.20 -26.30 -8.33
CA ILE A 11 6.03 -26.27 -9.54
C ILE A 11 5.22 -26.17 -10.84
N GLU A 12 3.95 -26.59 -10.80
CA GLU A 12 3.03 -26.51 -11.94
C GLU A 12 2.66 -25.06 -12.27
N ASP A 13 2.69 -24.16 -11.28
CA ASP A 13 2.39 -22.74 -11.47
C ASP A 13 3.54 -21.97 -12.15
N ALA A 14 4.74 -22.56 -12.28
CA ALA A 14 5.94 -21.86 -12.72
C ALA A 14 5.79 -21.19 -14.10
N ALA A 15 5.09 -21.86 -15.03
CA ALA A 15 4.82 -21.30 -16.35
C ALA A 15 3.96 -20.03 -16.26
N SER A 16 2.84 -20.09 -15.53
CA SER A 16 1.93 -18.96 -15.33
C SER A 16 2.61 -17.80 -14.59
N VAL A 17 3.36 -18.08 -13.53
CA VAL A 17 4.12 -17.08 -12.76
C VAL A 17 5.13 -16.36 -13.67
N SER A 18 5.91 -17.11 -14.45
CA SER A 18 6.91 -16.52 -15.37
C SER A 18 6.26 -15.68 -16.47
N GLN A 19 5.10 -16.11 -16.98
CA GLN A 19 4.34 -15.37 -17.99
C GLN A 19 3.76 -14.08 -17.42
N ILE A 20 3.16 -14.11 -16.22
CA ILE A 20 2.67 -12.90 -15.54
C ILE A 20 3.81 -11.92 -15.31
N GLN A 21 4.97 -12.39 -14.85
CA GLN A 21 6.15 -11.55 -14.65
C GLN A 21 6.62 -10.91 -15.96
N TYR A 22 6.67 -11.70 -17.04
CA TYR A 22 7.01 -11.19 -18.36
C TYR A 22 6.00 -10.12 -18.83
N GLU A 23 4.70 -10.34 -18.66
CA GLU A 23 3.69 -9.37 -19.08
C GLU A 23 3.68 -8.10 -18.24
N ALA A 24 3.86 -8.22 -16.92
CA ALA A 24 3.90 -7.09 -16.00
C ALA A 24 5.09 -6.15 -16.29
N LEU A 25 6.23 -6.71 -16.71
CA LEU A 25 7.45 -5.97 -17.03
C LEU A 25 7.60 -5.65 -18.53
N LYS A 26 6.54 -5.83 -19.34
CA LYS A 26 6.60 -5.75 -20.80
C LYS A 26 7.28 -4.49 -21.34
N LYS A 27 7.05 -3.34 -20.70
CA LYS A 27 7.62 -2.05 -21.11
C LYS A 27 9.14 -1.95 -20.97
N PHE A 28 9.76 -2.79 -20.13
CA PHE A 28 11.20 -2.77 -19.88
C PHE A 28 11.98 -3.80 -20.70
N HIS A 29 11.33 -4.79 -21.32
CA HIS A 29 12.05 -5.86 -22.02
C HIS A 29 12.91 -5.37 -23.18
N ALA A 30 12.42 -4.37 -23.92
CA ALA A 30 13.20 -3.76 -24.99
C ALA A 30 14.50 -3.16 -24.42
N PHE A 31 14.38 -2.34 -23.38
CA PHE A 31 15.52 -1.76 -22.67
C PHE A 31 16.55 -2.80 -22.23
N TYR A 32 16.13 -3.81 -21.46
CA TYR A 32 17.03 -4.84 -20.95
C TYR A 32 17.62 -5.74 -22.05
N SER A 33 16.91 -5.94 -23.17
CA SER A 33 17.45 -6.64 -24.35
C SER A 33 18.57 -5.88 -25.08
N GLY A 34 18.69 -4.56 -24.84
CA GLY A 34 19.84 -3.77 -25.28
C GLY A 34 21.13 -4.18 -24.59
N PHE A 35 21.04 -4.54 -23.29
CA PHE A 35 22.18 -4.99 -22.50
C PHE A 35 22.44 -6.49 -22.61
N LEU A 36 21.41 -7.31 -22.42
CA LEU A 36 21.56 -8.75 -22.20
C LEU A 36 21.72 -9.52 -23.52
N ALA A 37 22.63 -10.50 -23.53
CA ALA A 37 22.78 -11.43 -24.65
C ALA A 37 21.59 -12.40 -24.77
N THR A 38 20.94 -12.72 -23.63
CA THR A 38 19.73 -13.55 -23.60
C THR A 38 18.51 -12.68 -23.37
N HIS A 39 17.51 -12.80 -24.24
CA HIS A 39 16.27 -12.04 -24.09
C HIS A 39 15.49 -12.45 -22.82
N PRO A 40 14.90 -11.51 -22.04
CA PRO A 40 14.20 -11.82 -20.78
C PRO A 40 13.14 -12.93 -20.86
N ARG A 41 12.45 -13.05 -22.00
CA ARG A 41 11.48 -14.12 -22.27
C ARG A 41 12.04 -15.54 -22.11
N ASN A 42 13.34 -15.71 -22.37
CA ASN A 42 14.01 -17.01 -22.25
C ASN A 42 14.64 -17.20 -20.86
N ILE A 43 14.88 -16.11 -20.13
CA ILE A 43 15.46 -16.13 -18.79
C ILE A 43 14.40 -16.47 -17.74
N LEU A 44 13.26 -15.77 -17.78
CA LEU A 44 12.24 -15.83 -16.73
C LEU A 44 11.70 -17.26 -16.46
N PRO A 45 11.38 -18.10 -17.46
CA PRO A 45 10.89 -19.45 -17.19
C PRO A 45 11.90 -20.30 -16.41
N ILE A 46 13.19 -20.16 -16.71
CA ILE A 46 14.28 -20.89 -16.07
C ILE A 46 14.43 -20.43 -14.61
N THR A 47 14.55 -19.12 -14.40
CA THR A 47 14.81 -18.56 -13.07
C THR A 47 13.60 -18.63 -12.15
N THR A 48 12.38 -18.49 -12.67
CA THR A 48 11.13 -18.69 -11.90
C THR A 48 11.04 -20.13 -11.42
N LYS A 49 11.29 -21.12 -12.30
CA LYS A 49 11.24 -22.54 -11.92
C LYS A 49 12.28 -22.88 -10.86
N ALA A 50 13.51 -22.37 -11.01
CA ALA A 50 14.57 -22.52 -10.01
C ALA A 50 14.18 -21.89 -8.67
N ALA A 51 13.61 -20.67 -8.70
CA ALA A 51 13.19 -19.96 -7.49
C ALA A 51 12.06 -20.69 -6.74
N ILE A 52 11.06 -21.23 -7.44
CA ILE A 52 9.95 -21.98 -6.81
C ILE A 52 10.47 -23.25 -6.12
N ASN A 53 11.49 -23.91 -6.69
CA ASN A 53 12.10 -25.10 -6.09
C ASN A 53 13.08 -24.79 -4.95
N ASN A 54 13.49 -23.52 -4.78
CA ASN A 54 14.40 -23.12 -3.73
C ASN A 54 13.62 -22.82 -2.44
N PRO A 55 13.82 -23.58 -1.35
CA PRO A 55 13.07 -23.41 -0.10
C PRO A 55 13.30 -22.06 0.60
N LYS A 56 14.35 -21.31 0.23
CA LYS A 56 14.57 -19.92 0.70
C LYS A 56 13.50 -18.95 0.14
N ASN A 57 12.76 -19.35 -0.90
CA ASN A 57 11.71 -18.54 -1.51
C ASN A 57 10.34 -19.11 -1.17
N ILE A 58 9.43 -18.21 -0.81
CA ILE A 58 8.03 -18.53 -0.57
C ILE A 58 7.21 -17.83 -1.63
N PHE A 59 6.36 -18.59 -2.31
CA PHE A 59 5.45 -18.10 -3.34
C PHE A 59 4.01 -18.33 -2.92
N LEU A 60 3.19 -17.28 -3.02
CA LEU A 60 1.74 -17.40 -2.99
C LEU A 60 1.20 -16.97 -4.36
N VAL A 61 0.20 -17.69 -4.85
CA VAL A 61 -0.51 -17.38 -6.09
C VAL A 61 -1.95 -17.02 -5.78
N ALA A 62 -2.47 -16.06 -6.54
CA ALA A 62 -3.89 -15.76 -6.61
C ALA A 62 -4.48 -16.50 -7.81
N VAL A 63 -5.52 -17.29 -7.57
CA VAL A 63 -6.18 -18.13 -8.56
C VAL A 63 -7.63 -17.68 -8.74
N ASP A 64 -8.05 -17.50 -9.98
CA ASP A 64 -9.45 -17.28 -10.31
C ASP A 64 -10.21 -18.61 -10.25
N ALA A 65 -11.12 -18.76 -9.29
CA ALA A 65 -11.86 -20.01 -9.13
C ALA A 65 -12.82 -20.32 -10.30
N ALA A 66 -13.15 -19.35 -11.15
CA ALA A 66 -14.01 -19.59 -12.30
C ALA A 66 -13.26 -20.28 -13.45
N THR A 67 -11.99 -19.93 -13.65
CA THR A 67 -11.15 -20.43 -14.76
C THR A 67 -10.06 -21.39 -14.31
N ASP A 68 -9.81 -21.48 -13.00
CA ASP A 68 -8.66 -22.14 -12.38
C ASP A 68 -7.30 -21.58 -12.86
N GLU A 69 -7.29 -20.32 -13.32
CA GLU A 69 -6.07 -19.66 -13.80
C GLU A 69 -5.37 -18.90 -12.67
N VAL A 70 -4.03 -19.01 -12.64
CA VAL A 70 -3.19 -18.13 -11.83
C VAL A 70 -3.22 -16.74 -12.46
N VAL A 71 -3.66 -15.74 -11.71
CA VAL A 71 -3.85 -14.35 -12.17
C VAL A 71 -2.92 -13.35 -11.47
N GLY A 72 -2.18 -13.79 -10.46
CA GLY A 72 -1.17 -12.98 -9.80
C GLY A 72 -0.34 -13.80 -8.81
N PHE A 73 0.78 -13.26 -8.37
CA PHE A 73 1.63 -13.91 -7.38
C PHE A 73 2.38 -12.90 -6.52
N VAL A 74 2.82 -13.38 -5.36
CA VAL A 74 3.83 -12.71 -4.53
C VAL A 74 4.96 -13.69 -4.23
N ARG A 75 6.21 -13.23 -4.39
CA ARG A 75 7.44 -13.93 -4.00
C ARG A 75 8.08 -13.17 -2.87
N TYR A 76 8.37 -13.84 -1.76
CA TYR A 76 9.08 -13.26 -0.63
C TYR A 76 10.05 -14.27 -0.01
N ALA A 77 10.96 -13.77 0.82
CA ALA A 77 11.86 -14.58 1.63
C ALA A 77 11.82 -14.10 3.09
N ILE A 78 12.14 -14.99 4.03
CA ILE A 78 12.40 -14.62 5.42
C ILE A 78 13.91 -14.60 5.58
N VAL A 79 14.48 -13.41 5.69
CA VAL A 79 15.91 -13.18 5.86
C VAL A 79 16.26 -13.41 7.33
N PRO A 80 17.21 -14.32 7.63
CA PRO A 80 17.63 -14.56 9.01
C PRO A 80 18.39 -13.36 9.57
N GLU A 81 18.50 -13.31 10.89
CA GLU A 81 19.38 -12.34 11.55
C GLU A 81 20.85 -12.64 11.20
N LYS A 82 21.60 -11.62 10.76
CA LYS A 82 23.03 -11.76 10.46
C LYS A 82 23.81 -11.89 11.77
N GLN A 83 24.58 -12.97 11.93
CA GLN A 83 25.48 -13.09 13.08
C GLN A 83 26.77 -12.29 12.87
N PRO A 84 27.37 -11.69 13.93
CA PRO A 84 28.59 -10.89 13.83
C PRO A 84 29.80 -11.61 13.20
N GLU A 85 29.82 -12.94 13.24
CA GLU A 85 30.92 -13.77 12.73
C GLU A 85 30.87 -13.93 11.19
N GLU A 86 29.68 -13.85 10.58
CA GLU A 86 29.49 -13.97 9.12
C GLU A 86 29.94 -12.71 8.35
N GLU A 87 30.08 -11.58 9.05
CA GLU A 87 30.53 -10.29 8.52
C GLU A 87 31.99 -10.33 8.00
N ASN A 88 32.80 -11.25 8.55
CA ASN A 88 34.19 -11.45 8.15
C ASN A 88 34.38 -12.46 7.00
N GLU A 89 33.48 -13.44 6.84
CA GLU A 89 33.57 -14.44 5.76
C GLU A 89 32.95 -13.97 4.43
N ALA A 90 31.96 -13.06 4.46
CA ALA A 90 31.29 -12.54 3.27
C ALA A 90 32.19 -11.69 2.35
N LYS A 91 33.38 -11.29 2.82
CA LYS A 91 34.35 -10.52 2.03
C LYS A 91 35.12 -11.33 0.98
N GLY A 92 34.96 -12.66 0.94
CA GLY A 92 35.80 -13.54 0.10
C GLY A 92 35.09 -14.59 -0.75
N LYS A 93 33.76 -14.71 -0.72
CA LYS A 93 33.01 -15.67 -1.56
C LYS A 93 32.18 -14.89 -2.58
N GLU A 94 32.27 -15.27 -3.86
CA GLU A 94 31.40 -14.76 -4.92
C GLU A 94 29.96 -14.78 -4.42
N LYS A 95 29.41 -13.58 -4.25
CA LYS A 95 28.15 -13.32 -3.55
C LYS A 95 27.06 -14.16 -4.20
N GLU A 96 26.51 -15.13 -3.47
CA GLU A 96 25.12 -15.55 -3.69
C GLU A 96 24.32 -14.24 -3.58
N ASP A 97 23.88 -13.67 -4.71
CA ASP A 97 23.18 -12.38 -4.71
C ASP A 97 21.98 -12.53 -3.77
N ALA A 98 22.05 -11.98 -2.56
CA ALA A 98 21.07 -12.25 -1.50
C ALA A 98 19.63 -11.92 -1.96
N LYS A 99 19.53 -10.98 -2.92
CA LYS A 99 18.31 -10.61 -3.65
C LYS A 99 17.88 -11.65 -4.68
N SER A 100 18.77 -12.14 -5.55
CA SER A 100 18.39 -13.11 -6.60
C SER A 100 18.20 -14.54 -6.07
N GLN A 101 18.99 -14.94 -5.07
CA GLN A 101 19.12 -16.32 -4.53
C GLN A 101 19.31 -17.37 -5.63
N LEU A 102 19.92 -16.94 -6.73
CA LEU A 102 20.30 -17.80 -7.83
C LEU A 102 21.77 -18.15 -7.65
N ASP A 103 22.08 -19.44 -7.63
CA ASP A 103 23.45 -19.92 -7.56
C ASP A 103 24.10 -19.76 -8.95
N ARG A 104 24.65 -18.57 -9.21
CA ARG A 104 25.28 -18.25 -10.51
C ARG A 104 26.54 -19.07 -10.81
N SER A 105 27.04 -19.86 -9.85
CA SER A 105 28.11 -20.83 -10.08
C SER A 105 27.63 -22.05 -10.88
N GLN A 106 26.32 -22.32 -10.93
CA GLN A 106 25.77 -23.40 -11.73
C GLN A 106 25.79 -23.04 -13.23
N PRO A 107 26.23 -23.97 -14.10
CA PRO A 107 26.37 -23.72 -15.53
C PRO A 107 25.09 -23.22 -16.22
N GLU A 108 23.92 -23.70 -15.77
CA GLU A 108 22.62 -23.27 -16.30
C GLU A 108 22.27 -21.80 -16.00
N PHE A 109 22.92 -21.19 -15.01
CA PHE A 109 22.66 -19.81 -14.58
C PHE A 109 23.80 -18.84 -14.94
N ALA A 110 25.02 -19.35 -15.12
CA ALA A 110 26.24 -18.56 -15.34
C ALA A 110 26.14 -17.55 -16.49
N ASN A 111 25.44 -17.89 -17.57
CA ASN A 111 25.34 -17.05 -18.77
C ASN A 111 23.96 -16.42 -19.01
N LEU A 112 22.98 -16.66 -18.13
CA LEU A 112 21.60 -16.19 -18.37
C LEU A 112 21.51 -14.66 -18.42
N PHE A 113 22.28 -13.99 -17.56
CA PHE A 113 22.28 -12.53 -17.43
C PHE A 113 23.54 -11.88 -18.02
N ALA A 114 24.30 -12.62 -18.82
CA ALA A 114 25.52 -12.08 -19.42
C ALA A 114 25.17 -10.88 -20.32
N PRO A 115 25.82 -9.71 -20.11
CA PRO A 115 25.67 -8.61 -21.04
C PRO A 115 26.33 -8.96 -22.38
N LYS A 116 25.91 -8.30 -23.46
CA LYS A 116 26.61 -8.39 -24.74
C LYS A 116 27.99 -7.77 -24.58
N GLU A 117 28.99 -8.39 -25.22
CA GLU A 117 30.40 -8.04 -24.99
C GLU A 117 30.70 -6.56 -25.24
N HIS A 118 30.11 -5.97 -26.29
CA HIS A 118 30.36 -4.58 -26.66
C HIS A 118 29.74 -3.53 -25.73
N VAL A 119 28.75 -3.91 -24.89
CA VAL A 119 28.13 -3.02 -23.88
C VAL A 119 28.48 -3.41 -22.45
N LYS A 120 29.38 -4.39 -22.25
CA LYS A 120 29.74 -4.88 -20.91
C LYS A 120 30.22 -3.79 -19.96
N LYS A 121 31.07 -2.88 -20.43
CA LYS A 121 31.52 -1.73 -19.62
C LYS A 121 30.37 -0.79 -19.22
N LEU A 122 29.41 -0.60 -20.13
CA LEU A 122 28.23 0.22 -19.85
C LEU A 122 27.28 -0.48 -18.87
N TRP A 123 27.20 -1.81 -18.94
CA TRP A 123 26.47 -2.64 -17.97
C TRP A 123 27.08 -2.54 -16.57
N GLU A 124 28.42 -2.63 -16.45
CA GLU A 124 29.12 -2.43 -15.17
C GLU A 124 28.79 -1.07 -14.55
N GLU A 125 28.77 0.00 -15.36
CA GLU A 125 28.38 1.34 -14.91
C GLU A 125 26.88 1.42 -14.52
N PHE A 126 26.00 0.77 -15.27
CA PHE A 126 24.57 0.71 -14.95
C PHE A 126 24.32 -0.03 -13.62
N SER A 127 25.12 -1.06 -13.33
CA SER A 127 25.01 -1.90 -12.14
C SER A 127 25.59 -1.29 -10.86
N THR A 128 26.35 -0.18 -10.90
CA THR A 128 26.87 0.42 -9.65
C THR A 128 25.75 0.92 -8.72
N ARG A 129 24.57 1.23 -9.27
CA ARG A 129 23.38 1.57 -8.49
C ARG A 129 22.96 0.43 -7.56
N ASP A 130 23.15 -0.82 -7.97
CA ASP A 130 22.76 -1.97 -7.16
C ASP A 130 23.55 -2.01 -5.85
N ASP A 131 24.82 -1.59 -5.87
CA ASP A 131 25.64 -1.44 -4.65
C ASP A 131 25.11 -0.33 -3.72
N GLU A 132 24.68 0.81 -4.28
CA GLU A 132 24.09 1.92 -3.50
C GLU A 132 22.75 1.51 -2.86
N MET A 133 21.94 0.79 -3.61
CA MET A 133 20.67 0.24 -3.15
C MET A 133 20.88 -0.83 -2.07
N ASP A 134 21.85 -1.72 -2.25
CA ASP A 134 22.24 -2.72 -1.25
C ASP A 134 22.69 -2.05 0.05
N ALA A 135 23.57 -1.05 -0.03
CA ALA A 135 24.04 -0.31 1.13
C ALA A 135 22.89 0.41 1.87
N CYS A 136 21.94 1.00 1.13
CA CYS A 136 20.76 1.64 1.69
C CYS A 136 19.88 0.63 2.45
N TYR A 137 19.58 -0.50 1.81
CA TYR A 137 18.83 -1.59 2.42
C TYR A 137 19.51 -2.14 3.67
N GLU A 138 20.82 -2.42 3.62
CA GLU A 138 21.57 -2.93 4.77
C GLU A 138 21.57 -1.94 5.94
N GLY A 139 21.68 -0.64 5.66
CA GLY A 139 21.63 0.40 6.67
C GLY A 139 20.29 0.47 7.42
N VAL A 140 19.18 0.12 6.77
CA VAL A 140 17.84 0.11 7.37
C VAL A 140 17.50 -1.23 8.00
N ALA A 141 17.78 -2.33 7.30
CA ALA A 141 17.54 -3.68 7.82
C ALA A 141 18.41 -3.99 9.04
N LYS A 142 19.62 -3.40 9.15
CA LYS A 142 20.55 -3.54 10.28
C LYS A 142 20.81 -5.00 10.69
N GLY A 143 20.78 -5.90 9.72
CA GLY A 143 21.00 -7.33 9.95
C GLY A 143 19.91 -8.04 10.77
N GLN A 144 18.81 -7.38 11.14
CA GLN A 144 17.73 -8.01 11.90
C GLN A 144 16.99 -9.06 11.05
N LYS A 145 16.37 -10.07 11.68
CA LYS A 145 15.47 -11.00 10.97
C LYS A 145 14.28 -10.23 10.40
N HIS A 146 13.91 -10.46 9.14
CA HIS A 146 12.79 -9.76 8.50
C HIS A 146 12.24 -10.50 7.27
N TYR A 147 11.09 -10.05 6.79
CA TYR A 147 10.48 -10.44 5.53
C TYR A 147 10.97 -9.52 4.41
N TYR A 148 11.40 -10.09 3.29
CA TYR A 148 11.78 -9.33 2.09
C TYR A 148 10.88 -9.73 0.93
N ILE A 149 9.99 -8.83 0.52
CA ILE A 149 9.05 -9.04 -0.58
C ILE A 149 9.77 -8.66 -1.87
N LYS A 150 10.03 -9.67 -2.71
CA LYS A 150 10.83 -9.53 -3.93
C LYS A 150 9.99 -9.14 -5.12
N HIS A 151 8.84 -9.80 -5.29
CA HIS A 151 7.95 -9.55 -6.41
C HIS A 151 6.51 -9.56 -5.91
N LEU A 152 5.73 -8.59 -6.36
CA LEU A 152 4.27 -8.61 -6.34
C LEU A 152 3.78 -8.26 -7.73
N MET A 153 3.22 -9.23 -8.44
CA MET A 153 2.85 -9.04 -9.85
C MET A 153 1.48 -9.64 -10.13
N ILE A 154 0.64 -8.84 -10.77
CA ILE A 154 -0.72 -9.21 -11.17
C ILE A 154 -0.79 -9.17 -12.70
N SER A 155 -1.42 -10.19 -13.28
CA SER A 155 -1.71 -10.24 -14.72
C SER A 155 -2.35 -8.92 -15.15
N PRO A 156 -1.88 -8.27 -16.23
CA PRO A 156 -2.41 -6.98 -16.67
C PRO A 156 -3.93 -6.97 -16.88
N THR A 157 -4.51 -8.09 -17.28
CA THR A 157 -5.98 -8.23 -17.48
C THR A 157 -6.77 -8.34 -16.17
N HIS A 158 -6.10 -8.56 -15.04
CA HIS A 158 -6.70 -8.75 -13.70
C HIS A 158 -6.26 -7.67 -12.68
N GLN A 159 -5.55 -6.64 -13.13
CA GLN A 159 -5.15 -5.51 -12.29
C GLN A 159 -6.35 -4.66 -11.86
N ARG A 160 -6.14 -3.85 -10.81
CA ARG A 160 -7.14 -2.92 -10.23
C ARG A 160 -8.39 -3.59 -9.65
N ARG A 161 -8.31 -4.88 -9.31
CA ARG A 161 -9.38 -5.67 -8.67
C ARG A 161 -9.10 -6.07 -7.21
N GLY A 162 -8.12 -5.42 -6.57
CA GLY A 162 -7.73 -5.70 -5.18
C GLY A 162 -6.85 -6.94 -4.97
N ILE A 163 -6.49 -7.67 -6.02
CA ILE A 163 -5.70 -8.93 -5.93
C ILE A 163 -4.32 -8.68 -5.31
N GLY A 164 -3.63 -7.61 -5.74
CA GLY A 164 -2.32 -7.23 -5.18
C GLY A 164 -2.37 -6.95 -3.68
N ALA A 165 -3.39 -6.21 -3.23
CA ALA A 165 -3.61 -5.98 -1.81
C ALA A 165 -3.84 -7.29 -1.06
N LYS A 166 -4.71 -8.16 -1.58
CA LYS A 166 -5.00 -9.45 -0.95
C LYS A 166 -3.75 -10.33 -0.79
N LEU A 167 -2.93 -10.43 -1.84
CA LEU A 167 -1.66 -11.18 -1.80
C LEU A 167 -0.69 -10.59 -0.76
N LEU A 168 -0.46 -9.28 -0.81
CA LEU A 168 0.50 -8.64 0.08
C LEU A 168 0.03 -8.66 1.54
N SER A 169 -1.25 -8.37 1.82
CA SER A 169 -1.83 -8.49 3.17
C SER A 169 -1.71 -9.90 3.74
N THR A 170 -1.75 -10.94 2.89
CA THR A 170 -1.54 -12.33 3.35
C THR A 170 -0.10 -12.56 3.83
N VAL A 171 0.88 -11.87 3.25
CA VAL A 171 2.29 -11.91 3.69
C VAL A 171 2.47 -11.06 4.94
N LEU A 172 1.93 -9.85 4.96
CA LEU A 172 2.02 -8.92 6.10
C LEU A 172 1.42 -9.50 7.37
N ALA A 173 0.27 -10.19 7.28
CA ALA A 173 -0.33 -10.85 8.43
C ALA A 173 0.60 -11.89 9.08
N LYS A 174 1.51 -12.50 8.31
CA LYS A 174 2.52 -13.43 8.86
C LYS A 174 3.65 -12.67 9.54
N SER A 175 4.15 -11.60 8.92
CA SER A 175 5.20 -10.78 9.55
C SER A 175 4.69 -10.10 10.82
N ASP A 176 3.43 -9.64 10.83
CA ASP A 176 2.75 -9.04 11.99
C ASP A 176 2.68 -10.02 13.16
N ALA A 177 2.28 -11.27 12.89
CA ALA A 177 2.17 -12.32 13.90
C ALA A 177 3.54 -12.71 14.49
N GLU A 178 4.62 -12.53 13.73
CA GLU A 178 6.00 -12.74 14.20
C GLU A 178 6.66 -11.46 14.76
N HIS A 179 5.99 -10.31 14.68
CA HIS A 179 6.54 -8.99 15.01
C HIS A 179 7.86 -8.68 14.26
N LEU A 180 7.91 -9.01 12.97
CA LEU A 180 9.08 -8.82 12.13
C LEU A 180 8.87 -7.74 11.06
N PRO A 181 9.93 -7.02 10.65
CA PRO A 181 9.85 -6.09 9.53
C PRO A 181 9.53 -6.74 8.22
N SER A 182 8.92 -5.95 7.35
CA SER A 182 8.76 -6.24 5.94
C SER A 182 9.40 -5.13 5.12
N PHE A 183 10.26 -5.52 4.18
CA PHE A 183 10.93 -4.62 3.26
C PHE A 183 10.60 -4.99 1.82
N LEU A 184 10.48 -3.99 0.96
CA LEU A 184 10.31 -4.16 -0.49
C LEU A 184 10.94 -3.00 -1.26
N THR A 185 11.07 -3.17 -2.57
CA THR A 185 11.28 -2.07 -3.51
C THR A 185 9.98 -1.78 -4.28
N SER A 186 9.69 -0.50 -4.47
CA SER A 186 8.45 -0.02 -5.08
C SER A 186 8.66 0.66 -6.40
N SER A 187 7.92 0.21 -7.42
CA SER A 187 7.72 0.96 -8.64
C SER A 187 6.73 2.10 -8.40
N VAL A 188 6.81 3.17 -9.20
CA VAL A 188 5.87 4.30 -9.13
C VAL A 188 4.40 3.85 -9.17
N GLU A 189 4.09 2.83 -9.99
CA GLU A 189 2.72 2.33 -10.16
C GLU A 189 2.23 1.53 -8.95
N ALA A 190 3.13 0.83 -8.26
CA ALA A 190 2.81 0.02 -7.10
C ALA A 190 2.88 0.81 -5.78
N HIS A 191 3.56 1.96 -5.78
CA HIS A 191 3.76 2.81 -4.60
C HIS A 191 2.47 3.15 -3.85
N PRO A 192 1.37 3.59 -4.51
CA PRO A 192 0.13 3.89 -3.79
C PRO A 192 -0.47 2.69 -3.05
N LEU A 193 -0.29 1.47 -3.59
CA LEU A 193 -0.74 0.25 -2.92
C LEU A 193 0.07 0.01 -1.64
N TYR A 194 1.38 0.20 -1.68
CA TYR A 194 2.24 -0.05 -0.53
C TYR A 194 2.00 0.98 0.56
N THR A 195 1.95 2.27 0.23
CA THR A 195 1.62 3.32 1.21
C THR A 195 0.28 3.05 1.89
N LYS A 196 -0.74 2.65 1.12
CA LYS A 196 -2.05 2.25 1.67
C LYS A 196 -1.96 1.07 2.65
N LEU A 197 -0.98 0.20 2.48
CA LEU A 197 -0.72 -0.95 3.35
C LEU A 197 0.29 -0.65 4.49
N GLY A 198 0.64 0.62 4.71
CA GLY A 198 1.46 1.05 5.86
C GLY A 198 2.97 1.05 5.62
N PHE A 199 3.41 0.84 4.38
CA PHE A 199 4.80 0.96 3.97
C PHE A 199 5.22 2.44 3.92
N ALA A 200 6.34 2.77 4.59
CA ALA A 200 6.93 4.12 4.58
C ALA A 200 8.21 4.14 3.74
N ASP A 201 8.39 5.15 2.90
CA ASP A 201 9.58 5.27 2.06
C ASP A 201 10.84 5.55 2.89
N PHE A 202 11.97 5.00 2.45
CA PHE A 202 13.28 5.33 2.98
C PHE A 202 14.34 5.33 1.88
N GLY A 203 15.45 6.03 2.16
CA GLY A 203 16.54 6.18 1.20
C GLY A 203 16.28 7.27 0.16
N PRO A 204 17.24 7.47 -0.76
CA PRO A 204 17.06 8.37 -1.90
C PRO A 204 16.11 7.76 -2.93
N ASP A 205 15.55 8.61 -3.79
CA ASP A 205 14.82 8.18 -5.00
C ASP A 205 15.83 7.54 -5.98
N PHE A 206 15.81 6.21 -6.08
CA PHE A 206 16.63 5.47 -7.04
C PHE A 206 15.92 5.44 -8.39
N ARG A 207 16.06 6.55 -9.13
CA ARG A 207 15.45 6.71 -10.45
C ARG A 207 16.42 6.33 -11.58
N ILE A 208 15.96 5.45 -12.46
CA ILE A 208 16.63 5.07 -13.70
C ILE A 208 15.97 5.80 -14.86
N ASP A 209 16.76 6.55 -15.61
CA ASP A 209 16.36 7.10 -16.90
C ASP A 209 16.67 6.10 -18.01
N ASN A 210 15.69 5.24 -18.32
CA ASN A 210 15.85 4.20 -19.34
C ASN A 210 16.11 4.80 -20.72
N GLU A 211 15.54 5.97 -21.03
CA GLU A 211 15.78 6.67 -22.29
C GLU A 211 17.26 7.05 -22.44
N ARG A 212 17.84 7.66 -21.39
CA ARG A 212 19.24 8.06 -21.36
C ARG A 212 20.15 6.84 -21.54
N TRP A 213 19.89 5.76 -20.81
CA TRP A 213 20.70 4.54 -20.92
C TRP A 213 20.55 3.86 -22.28
N ALA A 214 19.33 3.79 -22.83
CA ALA A 214 19.10 3.28 -24.18
C ALA A 214 19.87 4.09 -25.24
N ARG A 215 19.94 5.41 -25.10
CA ARG A 215 20.73 6.28 -25.99
C ARG A 215 22.23 5.97 -25.90
N ARG A 216 22.75 5.74 -24.70
CA ARG A 216 24.17 5.38 -24.51
C ARG A 216 24.52 4.03 -25.13
N ILE A 217 23.62 3.05 -25.05
CA ILE A 217 23.77 1.77 -25.76
C ILE A 217 23.87 2.02 -27.27
N MET A 218 22.97 2.82 -27.82
CA MET A 218 22.95 3.17 -29.24
C MET A 218 24.24 3.87 -29.69
N GLU A 219 24.77 4.80 -28.90
CA GLU A 219 26.02 5.52 -29.19
C GLU A 219 27.23 4.57 -29.23
N VAL A 220 27.30 3.60 -28.30
CA VAL A 220 28.34 2.56 -28.29
C VAL A 220 28.24 1.69 -29.55
N GLU A 221 27.02 1.26 -29.91
CA GLU A 221 26.81 0.41 -31.08
C GLU A 221 27.09 1.14 -32.40
N GLU A 222 26.66 2.39 -32.53
CA GLU A 222 26.92 3.22 -33.70
C GLU A 222 28.42 3.42 -33.92
N GLY A 223 29.17 3.70 -32.85
CA GLY A 223 30.64 3.82 -32.90
C GLY A 223 31.36 2.55 -33.32
N LEU A 224 30.72 1.39 -33.17
CA LEU A 224 31.24 0.06 -33.56
C LEU A 224 30.66 -0.45 -34.89
N GLY A 225 29.74 0.28 -35.52
CA GLY A 225 29.04 -0.16 -36.73
C GLY A 225 28.05 -1.31 -36.49
N VAL A 226 27.57 -1.49 -35.25
CA VAL A 226 26.55 -2.46 -34.87
C VAL A 226 25.16 -1.86 -35.09
N ASP A 227 24.24 -2.61 -35.69
CA ASP A 227 22.92 -2.15 -36.12
C ASP A 227 21.76 -2.81 -35.33
N GLU A 228 22.04 -3.39 -34.17
CA GLU A 228 21.05 -4.19 -33.45
C GLU A 228 19.98 -3.30 -32.77
N ASN A 229 20.39 -2.18 -32.18
CA ASN A 229 19.54 -1.33 -31.33
C ASN A 229 19.27 0.07 -31.89
N LYS A 230 19.32 0.31 -33.21
CA LYS A 230 19.16 1.65 -33.83
C LYS A 230 17.95 2.48 -33.38
N ARG A 231 16.92 1.85 -32.82
CA ARG A 231 15.70 2.50 -32.32
C ARG A 231 15.36 2.13 -30.87
N LEU A 232 16.33 1.63 -30.10
CA LEU A 232 16.12 1.17 -28.73
C LEU A 232 15.61 2.28 -27.80
N LYS A 233 15.99 3.54 -28.05
CA LYS A 233 15.47 4.68 -27.29
C LYS A 233 13.96 4.89 -27.47
N ASP A 234 13.38 4.54 -28.62
CA ASP A 234 12.00 4.87 -28.96
C ASP A 234 10.98 4.27 -27.95
N PRO A 235 11.03 2.98 -27.58
CA PRO A 235 10.18 2.44 -26.52
C PRO A 235 10.54 2.93 -25.11
N CYS A 236 11.68 3.61 -24.95
CA CYS A 236 12.17 4.11 -23.67
C CYS A 236 11.88 5.60 -23.46
N ILE A 237 11.27 6.30 -24.42
CA ILE A 237 11.00 7.75 -24.30
C ILE A 237 10.14 8.03 -23.07
N GLY A 238 10.67 8.84 -22.15
CA GLY A 238 10.00 9.14 -20.88
C GLY A 238 9.79 7.93 -19.95
N LEU A 239 10.46 6.80 -20.23
CA LEU A 239 10.41 5.62 -19.38
C LEU A 239 11.39 5.80 -18.22
N PHE A 240 10.86 5.67 -17.02
CA PHE A 240 11.64 5.66 -15.79
C PHE A 240 11.28 4.44 -14.97
N GLU A 241 12.30 3.76 -14.46
CA GLU A 241 12.17 2.86 -13.32
C GLU A 241 12.46 3.68 -12.07
N VAL A 242 11.60 3.57 -11.08
CA VAL A 242 11.84 4.11 -9.73
C VAL A 242 11.80 2.91 -8.82
N GLU A 243 12.81 2.76 -7.98
CA GLU A 243 12.80 1.79 -6.90
C GLU A 243 12.92 2.51 -5.57
N ASN A 244 11.78 2.84 -4.96
CA ASN A 244 11.78 3.35 -3.59
C ASN A 244 11.79 2.17 -2.64
N TYR A 245 12.77 2.15 -1.73
CA TYR A 245 12.74 1.21 -0.65
C TYR A 245 11.68 1.62 0.36
N SER A 246 10.95 0.63 0.86
CA SER A 246 9.93 0.89 1.86
C SER A 246 9.97 -0.08 3.03
N ASP A 247 9.84 0.48 4.24
CA ASP A 247 9.90 -0.20 5.52
C ASP A 247 8.53 -0.16 6.18
N TYR A 248 8.02 -1.34 6.51
CA TYR A 248 6.75 -1.52 7.20
C TYR A 248 6.90 -1.43 8.74
N MET A 249 8.08 -1.67 9.33
CA MET A 249 8.29 -1.52 10.78
C MET A 249 8.56 -0.09 11.22
N ALA A 250 8.95 0.83 10.35
CA ALA A 250 8.96 2.25 10.73
C ALA A 250 7.56 2.73 11.18
N PHE A 251 6.49 2.17 10.64
CA PHE A 251 5.11 2.40 11.09
C PHE A 251 4.80 1.70 12.41
N LEU A 252 5.16 0.43 12.59
CA LEU A 252 4.94 -0.30 13.84
C LEU A 252 5.80 0.22 14.98
N ASP A 253 7.06 0.59 14.75
CA ASP A 253 7.91 1.29 15.71
C ASP A 253 7.43 2.71 15.96
N LYS A 254 6.84 3.42 15.00
CA LYS A 254 6.19 4.72 15.26
C LYS A 254 4.91 4.54 16.09
N ALA A 255 4.11 3.51 15.81
CA ALA A 255 2.91 3.17 16.58
C ALA A 255 3.25 2.65 17.98
N ASN A 256 4.32 1.85 18.12
CA ASN A 256 4.83 1.33 19.38
C ASN A 256 5.59 2.40 20.15
N LYS A 257 6.41 3.27 19.52
CA LYS A 257 7.00 4.45 20.18
C LYS A 257 5.93 5.46 20.58
N GLN A 258 4.83 5.62 19.84
CA GLN A 258 3.69 6.43 20.29
C GLN A 258 2.97 5.78 21.48
N ARG A 259 2.90 4.45 21.53
CA ARG A 259 2.34 3.68 22.66
C ARG A 259 3.26 3.66 23.89
N ASP A 260 4.56 3.58 23.68
CA ASP A 260 5.61 3.46 24.71
C ASP A 260 6.08 4.84 25.19
N ALA A 261 6.09 5.88 24.35
CA ALA A 261 6.16 7.28 24.80
C ALA A 261 4.94 7.64 25.67
N GLY A 262 3.76 7.07 25.36
CA GLY A 262 2.59 7.12 26.24
C GLY A 262 2.72 6.29 27.53
N ARG A 263 3.81 5.52 27.71
CA ARG A 263 4.07 4.66 28.87
C ARG A 263 5.26 5.13 29.72
N ASP A 264 6.28 5.72 29.09
CA ASP A 264 7.47 6.27 29.74
C ASP A 264 7.32 7.75 30.15
N GLU A 265 6.29 8.46 29.67
CA GLU A 265 5.89 9.78 30.21
C GLU A 265 5.10 9.69 31.54
N ALA A 266 4.93 8.49 32.12
CA ALA A 266 4.28 8.33 33.43
C ALA A 266 5.18 8.66 34.63
N HIS A 267 6.49 8.84 34.45
CA HIS A 267 7.39 9.26 35.53
C HIS A 267 8.55 10.08 34.97
N THR A 268 8.44 11.40 34.93
CA THR A 268 9.19 12.34 35.81
C THR A 268 8.78 13.79 35.45
N GLU A 269 8.10 14.44 36.39
CA GLU A 269 7.98 15.90 36.65
C GLU A 269 7.72 16.90 35.50
N GLU A 270 6.45 17.33 35.46
CA GLU A 270 5.94 18.69 35.22
C GLU A 270 6.32 19.42 33.92
N SER A 271 5.47 19.25 32.89
CA SER A 271 4.89 20.40 32.21
C SER A 271 3.36 20.27 32.18
N THR A 272 2.70 21.32 32.65
CA THR A 272 1.29 21.33 33.04
C THR A 272 0.42 21.55 31.82
N GLN A 273 0.06 20.50 31.07
CA GLN A 273 -1.17 20.49 30.25
C GLN A 273 -1.55 19.05 29.82
N PRO A 274 -2.76 18.57 30.15
CA PRO A 274 -3.17 17.20 29.83
C PRO A 274 -3.41 17.03 28.32
N SER A 275 -2.77 16.02 27.71
CA SER A 275 -3.09 15.58 26.34
C SER A 275 -4.50 14.97 26.30
N LYS A 276 -5.49 15.81 26.01
CA LYS A 276 -6.88 15.40 25.83
C LYS A 276 -7.05 14.71 24.47
N GLN A 277 -6.74 13.42 24.39
CA GLN A 277 -7.22 12.62 23.26
C GLN A 277 -8.70 12.29 23.50
N VAL A 278 -9.60 12.93 22.75
CA VAL A 278 -11.05 12.74 22.89
C VAL A 278 -11.44 11.46 22.15
N ARG A 279 -12.22 10.59 22.80
CA ARG A 279 -12.83 9.41 22.17
C ARG A 279 -14.29 9.69 21.87
N THR A 280 -14.71 9.41 20.64
CA THR A 280 -16.09 9.61 20.19
C THR A 280 -16.80 8.29 19.90
N GLU A 281 -18.11 8.25 20.12
CA GLU A 281 -18.99 7.10 19.88
C GLU A 281 -19.97 7.42 18.74
N THR A 282 -20.02 6.55 17.74
CA THR A 282 -20.87 6.74 16.54
C THR A 282 -22.21 6.03 16.66
N VAL A 283 -22.28 4.92 17.39
CA VAL A 283 -23.51 4.12 17.55
C VAL A 283 -23.75 3.86 19.02
N GLU A 284 -24.88 4.35 19.51
CA GLU A 284 -25.29 4.12 20.90
C GLU A 284 -25.78 2.67 21.07
N SER A 285 -25.46 2.07 22.21
CA SER A 285 -25.80 0.67 22.50
C SER A 285 -27.31 0.43 22.41
N GLY A 286 -27.71 -0.55 21.60
CA GLY A 286 -29.12 -0.90 21.39
C GLY A 286 -29.84 -0.06 20.32
N VAL A 287 -29.19 0.93 19.70
CA VAL A 287 -29.77 1.72 18.61
C VAL A 287 -29.54 1.02 17.27
N ARG A 288 -30.60 0.89 16.47
CA ARG A 288 -30.53 0.28 15.13
C ARG A 288 -29.97 1.28 14.12
N VAL A 289 -28.88 0.89 13.47
CA VAL A 289 -28.30 1.60 12.32
C VAL A 289 -29.13 1.34 11.05
N PRO A 290 -29.60 2.39 10.35
CA PRO A 290 -30.26 2.26 9.05
C PRO A 290 -29.45 1.49 8.00
N GLU A 291 -30.10 0.64 7.21
CA GLU A 291 -29.45 -0.20 6.21
C GLU A 291 -28.83 0.59 5.05
N GLN A 292 -29.33 1.79 4.79
CA GLN A 292 -28.83 2.72 3.77
C GLN A 292 -27.39 3.13 4.06
N LEU A 293 -27.07 3.37 5.35
CA LEU A 293 -25.76 3.81 5.79
C LEU A 293 -24.73 2.68 5.75
N LYS A 294 -25.15 1.44 6.01
CA LYS A 294 -24.27 0.25 5.97
C LYS A 294 -23.80 -0.12 4.55
N LYS A 295 -24.50 0.37 3.52
CA LYS A 295 -24.21 0.07 2.11
C LYS A 295 -23.24 1.08 1.48
N VAL A 296 -22.85 2.11 2.21
CA VAL A 296 -21.94 3.13 1.71
C VAL A 296 -20.51 2.61 1.79
N ASP A 297 -19.94 2.30 0.63
CA ASP A 297 -18.53 1.96 0.45
C ASP A 297 -17.78 3.20 -0.06
N ALA A 298 -17.63 4.19 0.84
CA ALA A 298 -16.96 5.46 0.56
C ALA A 298 -15.87 5.74 1.60
N TYR A 299 -14.81 6.39 1.15
CA TYR A 299 -13.65 6.75 1.96
C TYR A 299 -13.44 8.26 1.90
N TYR A 300 -13.17 8.87 3.05
CA TYR A 300 -12.83 10.29 3.09
C TYR A 300 -11.33 10.47 2.79
N MET A 301 -11.04 11.13 1.67
CA MET A 301 -9.67 11.37 1.21
C MET A 301 -8.97 12.36 2.14
N SER A 302 -8.08 11.84 2.98
CA SER A 302 -7.20 12.55 3.91
C SER A 302 -5.96 11.69 4.14
N GLU A 303 -4.96 12.14 4.91
CA GLU A 303 -3.77 11.31 5.18
C GLU A 303 -4.09 9.92 5.79
N THR A 304 -5.29 9.75 6.36
CA THR A 304 -5.74 8.48 6.96
C THR A 304 -6.63 7.63 6.06
N ASP A 305 -7.19 8.16 4.97
CA ASP A 305 -8.10 7.46 4.03
C ASP A 305 -9.07 6.46 4.73
N GLU A 306 -9.74 6.91 5.80
CA GLU A 306 -10.62 6.08 6.62
C GLU A 306 -12.01 5.95 5.98
N PRO A 307 -12.68 4.78 6.08
CA PRO A 307 -14.04 4.62 5.59
C PRO A 307 -15.00 5.49 6.39
N PHE A 308 -16.10 5.89 5.75
CA PHE A 308 -17.21 6.48 6.48
C PHE A 308 -17.88 5.43 7.38
N GLU A 309 -17.93 5.71 8.68
CA GLU A 309 -18.55 4.85 9.68
C GLU A 309 -20.00 5.30 9.97
N PRO A 310 -20.98 4.39 10.01
CA PRO A 310 -22.36 4.74 10.33
C PRO A 310 -22.53 5.37 11.70
N VAL A 311 -23.41 6.37 11.77
CA VAL A 311 -23.81 7.07 12.98
C VAL A 311 -25.28 6.78 13.29
N ALA A 312 -25.58 6.42 14.54
CA ALA A 312 -26.92 6.28 15.06
C ALA A 312 -26.94 6.54 16.59
N LEU A 313 -27.41 7.73 16.99
CA LEU A 313 -27.36 8.22 18.38
C LEU A 313 -28.74 8.72 18.81
N ASN A 314 -29.21 8.38 20.01
CA ASN A 314 -30.51 8.88 20.47
C ASN A 314 -30.47 10.39 20.70
N TRP A 315 -31.45 11.10 20.15
CA TRP A 315 -31.57 12.54 20.32
C TRP A 315 -33.04 12.95 20.34
N LYS A 316 -33.57 13.21 21.53
CA LYS A 316 -34.99 13.53 21.72
C LYS A 316 -35.44 14.78 20.95
N GLY A 317 -34.53 15.73 20.73
CA GLY A 317 -34.81 16.92 19.92
C GLY A 317 -35.14 16.61 18.46
N ALA A 318 -34.70 15.45 17.93
CA ALA A 318 -34.96 15.07 16.54
C ALA A 318 -36.45 15.02 16.21
N SER A 319 -37.30 14.52 17.12
CA SER A 319 -38.75 14.44 16.90
C SER A 319 -39.44 15.82 16.85
N SER A 320 -38.79 16.85 17.39
CA SER A 320 -39.24 18.25 17.32
C SER A 320 -38.53 19.05 16.21
N GLY A 321 -37.63 18.42 15.44
CA GLY A 321 -36.79 19.10 14.46
C GLY A 321 -35.69 19.97 15.08
N GLU A 322 -35.43 19.83 16.38
CA GLU A 322 -34.41 20.58 17.09
C GLU A 322 -33.04 19.90 16.94
N TRP A 323 -32.09 20.61 16.36
CA TRP A 323 -30.71 20.16 16.23
C TRP A 323 -29.94 20.37 17.53
N PRO A 324 -29.02 19.46 17.90
CA PRO A 324 -28.14 19.71 19.03
C PRO A 324 -27.23 20.91 18.74
N GLY A 325 -27.05 21.78 19.73
CA GLY A 325 -25.96 22.76 19.72
C GLY A 325 -24.59 22.07 19.80
N ASN A 326 -23.50 22.79 19.53
CA ASN A 326 -22.15 22.21 19.53
C ASN A 326 -21.82 21.52 20.87
N ASP A 327 -22.15 22.15 22.01
CA ASP A 327 -21.90 21.57 23.35
C ASP A 327 -22.73 20.32 23.65
N GLU A 328 -23.94 20.23 23.09
CA GLU A 328 -24.85 19.09 23.25
C GLU A 328 -24.39 17.95 22.35
N PHE A 329 -23.99 18.25 21.12
CA PHE A 329 -23.42 17.28 20.21
C PHE A 329 -22.09 16.72 20.75
N ALA A 330 -21.22 17.57 21.32
CA ALA A 330 -20.02 17.14 22.03
C ALA A 330 -20.32 16.15 23.15
N SER A 331 -21.33 16.44 23.98
CA SER A 331 -21.77 15.52 25.05
C SER A 331 -22.38 14.23 24.50
N LEU A 332 -23.03 14.28 23.34
CA LEU A 332 -23.68 13.13 22.73
C LEU A 332 -22.65 12.13 22.19
N ILE A 333 -21.55 12.63 21.61
CA ILE A 333 -20.52 11.80 21.00
C ILE A 333 -19.41 11.42 21.96
N ALA A 334 -19.21 12.13 23.09
CA ALA A 334 -18.07 11.88 23.98
C ALA A 334 -18.47 11.81 25.47
N SER A 335 -18.05 10.73 26.14
CA SER A 335 -18.29 10.48 27.57
C SER A 335 -17.27 11.13 28.52
N GLY A 336 -16.42 12.06 28.02
CA GLY A 336 -15.26 12.60 28.74
C GLY A 336 -14.98 14.07 28.42
N SER A 337 -13.75 14.37 28.00
CA SER A 337 -13.42 15.74 27.54
C SER A 337 -14.24 16.07 26.31
N LYS A 338 -14.96 17.19 26.35
CA LYS A 338 -15.72 17.69 25.20
C LYS A 338 -14.76 18.13 24.09
N PRO A 339 -14.92 17.65 22.86
CA PRO A 339 -14.18 18.14 21.72
C PRO A 339 -14.68 19.52 21.30
N ASP A 340 -13.80 20.30 20.67
CA ASP A 340 -14.20 21.53 19.99
C ASP A 340 -14.89 21.18 18.67
N ILE A 341 -16.02 21.84 18.40
CA ILE A 341 -16.89 21.51 17.26
C ILE A 341 -17.18 22.77 16.46
N GLU A 342 -17.01 22.64 15.15
CA GLU A 342 -17.39 23.62 14.14
C GLU A 342 -18.48 23.06 13.22
N THR A 343 -19.48 23.86 12.88
CA THR A 343 -20.50 23.48 11.89
C THR A 343 -20.09 23.98 10.51
N LEU A 344 -20.05 23.07 9.53
CA LEU A 344 -19.71 23.37 8.14
C LEU A 344 -20.95 23.26 7.24
N SER A 345 -20.95 24.02 6.15
CA SER A 345 -21.92 23.84 5.06
C SER A 345 -21.55 22.62 4.20
N GLU A 346 -22.53 21.99 3.54
CA GLU A 346 -22.27 20.90 2.58
C GLU A 346 -21.22 21.29 1.53
N LYS A 347 -21.27 22.55 1.05
CA LYS A 347 -20.34 23.07 0.04
C LYS A 347 -18.93 23.32 0.59
N SER A 348 -18.81 23.68 1.87
CA SER A 348 -17.50 23.84 2.53
C SER A 348 -16.84 22.49 2.75
N PHE A 349 -17.62 21.48 3.12
CA PHE A 349 -17.17 20.11 3.33
C PHE A 349 -16.82 19.41 2.00
N ASP A 350 -17.68 19.53 1.00
CA ASP A 350 -17.53 18.84 -0.29
C ASP A 350 -17.61 19.81 -1.49
N PRO A 351 -16.59 20.67 -1.67
CA PRO A 351 -16.59 21.68 -2.72
C PRO A 351 -16.55 21.10 -4.14
N ARG A 352 -16.16 19.82 -4.28
CA ARG A 352 -16.02 19.10 -5.56
C ARG A 352 -17.08 18.01 -5.77
N SER A 353 -18.07 17.91 -4.88
CA SER A 353 -19.14 16.91 -4.94
C SER A 353 -18.64 15.45 -4.95
N GLN A 354 -17.49 15.20 -4.32
CA GLN A 354 -16.83 13.90 -4.20
C GLN A 354 -17.56 12.94 -3.26
N TYR A 355 -18.34 13.45 -2.31
CA TYR A 355 -19.06 12.70 -1.29
C TYR A 355 -20.58 12.81 -1.45
N SER A 356 -21.06 13.05 -2.67
CA SER A 356 -22.49 13.13 -2.98
C SER A 356 -23.25 11.85 -2.62
N ASP A 357 -22.63 10.67 -2.76
CA ASP A 357 -23.21 9.39 -2.36
C ASP A 357 -23.37 9.25 -0.83
N VAL A 358 -22.45 9.84 -0.05
CA VAL A 358 -22.54 9.89 1.43
C VAL A 358 -23.74 10.72 1.83
N ILE A 359 -23.85 11.95 1.30
CA ILE A 359 -24.97 12.86 1.60
C ILE A 359 -26.30 12.22 1.17
N LYS A 360 -26.36 11.58 0.00
CA LYS A 360 -27.54 10.88 -0.48
C LYS A 360 -27.94 9.73 0.44
N ALA A 361 -26.98 8.93 0.93
CA ALA A 361 -27.26 7.84 1.85
C ALA A 361 -27.80 8.33 3.20
N VAL A 362 -27.29 9.46 3.72
CA VAL A 362 -27.81 10.10 4.94
C VAL A 362 -29.26 10.52 4.75
N ARG A 363 -29.60 11.15 3.62
CA ARG A 363 -30.99 11.52 3.29
C ARG A 363 -31.90 10.31 3.14
N ALA A 364 -31.43 9.28 2.44
CA ALA A 364 -32.16 8.02 2.27
C ALA A 364 -32.40 7.27 3.59
N ALA A 365 -31.51 7.41 4.57
CA ALA A 365 -31.68 6.80 5.88
C ALA A 365 -32.89 7.38 6.63
N VAL A 366 -33.10 8.70 6.55
CA VAL A 366 -34.25 9.39 7.15
C VAL A 366 -35.54 9.11 6.36
N ALA A 367 -35.49 9.18 5.02
CA ALA A 367 -36.68 8.88 4.19
C ALA A 367 -37.16 7.42 4.36
N ALA A 368 -36.26 6.51 4.75
CA ALA A 368 -36.61 5.12 5.03
C ALA A 368 -37.32 4.91 6.37
N SER A 369 -37.19 5.83 7.34
CA SER A 369 -37.87 5.75 8.63
C SER A 369 -39.26 6.40 8.60
N ASP A 370 -39.48 7.40 7.73
CA ASP A 370 -40.80 8.00 7.49
C ASP A 370 -41.11 8.17 6.00
N SER A 371 -42.06 7.36 5.52
CA SER A 371 -42.58 7.40 4.14
C SER A 371 -43.18 8.75 3.69
N LYS A 372 -43.42 9.70 4.60
CA LYS A 372 -43.90 11.05 4.30
C LYS A 372 -42.77 12.04 3.98
N VAL A 373 -41.52 11.69 4.25
CA VAL A 373 -40.35 12.54 4.04
C VAL A 373 -39.69 12.17 2.71
N ASN A 374 -39.56 13.14 1.80
CA ASN A 374 -38.78 12.94 0.58
C ASN A 374 -37.29 13.14 0.87
N GLU A 375 -36.42 12.34 0.23
CA GLU A 375 -34.97 12.48 0.39
C GLU A 375 -34.46 13.90 0.12
N SER A 376 -35.06 14.62 -0.85
CA SER A 376 -34.67 16.00 -1.20
C SER A 376 -34.93 17.02 -0.10
N ASP A 377 -35.85 16.73 0.80
CA ASP A 377 -36.32 17.65 1.83
C ASP A 377 -35.58 17.43 3.16
N VAL A 378 -34.73 16.40 3.23
CA VAL A 378 -33.93 16.07 4.42
C VAL A 378 -32.73 17.02 4.51
N GLU A 379 -32.74 17.86 5.54
CA GLU A 379 -31.60 18.72 5.90
C GLU A 379 -30.43 17.85 6.42
N VAL A 380 -29.23 18.08 5.90
CA VAL A 380 -27.99 17.45 6.34
C VAL A 380 -27.07 18.53 6.91
N LYS A 381 -26.46 18.25 8.07
CA LYS A 381 -25.43 19.08 8.68
C LYS A 381 -24.10 18.34 8.72
N VAL A 382 -23.02 19.12 8.63
CA VAL A 382 -21.67 18.61 8.77
C VAL A 382 -21.03 19.25 9.99
N TYR A 383 -20.59 18.43 10.94
CA TYR A 383 -19.78 18.88 12.07
C TYR A 383 -18.33 18.45 11.90
N ARG A 384 -17.40 19.41 12.00
CA ARG A 384 -15.96 19.15 12.15
C ARG A 384 -15.65 19.12 13.64
N VAL A 385 -15.16 17.99 14.13
CA VAL A 385 -14.93 17.72 15.55
C VAL A 385 -13.43 17.54 15.77
N GLU A 386 -12.81 18.39 16.59
CA GLU A 386 -11.40 18.31 16.92
C GLU A 386 -11.17 17.28 18.04
N VAL A 387 -10.52 16.16 17.71
CA VAL A 387 -10.28 15.05 18.64
C VAL A 387 -8.80 14.91 19.06
N GLY A 388 -7.94 15.78 18.52
CA GLY A 388 -6.55 15.95 18.90
C GLY A 388 -5.82 16.97 18.02
N HIS A 389 -4.55 17.25 18.31
CA HIS A 389 -3.75 18.34 17.72
C HIS A 389 -3.78 18.44 16.18
N SER A 390 -3.86 17.32 15.48
CA SER A 390 -4.00 17.28 14.02
C SER A 390 -5.12 16.35 13.57
N ARG A 391 -5.97 15.89 14.49
CA ARG A 391 -6.98 14.85 14.23
C ARG A 391 -8.36 15.46 14.32
N VAL A 392 -9.12 15.33 13.24
CA VAL A 392 -10.49 15.79 13.17
C VAL A 392 -11.42 14.67 12.71
N GLU A 393 -12.69 14.78 13.07
CA GLU A 393 -13.74 13.94 12.54
C GLU A 393 -14.80 14.78 11.84
N TYR A 394 -15.22 14.34 10.65
CA TYR A 394 -16.30 14.94 9.89
C TYR A 394 -17.56 14.10 10.07
N TRP A 395 -18.58 14.67 10.71
CA TRP A 395 -19.85 14.03 10.98
C TRP A 395 -20.91 14.60 10.04
N VAL A 396 -21.27 13.82 9.02
CA VAL A 396 -22.33 14.15 8.05
C VAL A 396 -23.63 13.51 8.54
N ILE A 397 -24.52 14.29 9.13
CA ILE A 397 -25.67 13.77 9.88
C ILE A 397 -26.99 14.47 9.56
N ALA A 398 -28.09 13.76 9.82
CA ALA A 398 -29.47 14.22 9.68
C ALA A 398 -30.32 13.83 10.91
N LEU A 399 -31.39 14.58 11.16
CA LEU A 399 -32.38 14.25 12.18
C LEU A 399 -33.36 13.21 11.64
N ASP A 400 -33.47 12.07 12.33
CA ASP A 400 -34.53 11.09 12.13
C ASP A 400 -35.61 11.35 13.18
N GLY A 401 -36.56 12.22 12.83
CA GLY A 401 -37.62 12.63 13.76
C GLY A 401 -38.60 11.52 14.11
N ALA A 402 -38.80 10.55 13.21
CA ALA A 402 -39.71 9.43 13.42
C ALA A 402 -39.17 8.44 14.47
N GLU A 403 -37.85 8.22 14.48
CA GLU A 403 -37.20 7.36 15.47
C GLU A 403 -36.56 8.12 16.64
N GLY A 404 -36.58 9.45 16.64
CA GLY A 404 -36.06 10.28 17.74
C GLY A 404 -34.53 10.18 17.89
N LYS A 405 -33.81 10.10 16.77
CA LYS A 405 -32.37 9.87 16.72
C LYS A 405 -31.67 10.73 15.68
N ILE A 406 -30.35 10.82 15.80
CA ILE A 406 -29.45 11.36 14.78
C ILE A 406 -28.87 10.19 14.00
N VAL A 407 -28.92 10.28 12.67
CA VAL A 407 -28.35 9.27 11.76
C VAL A 407 -27.39 9.90 10.78
N GLY A 408 -26.36 9.18 10.37
CA GLY A 408 -25.44 9.69 9.38
C GLY A 408 -24.18 8.88 9.19
N LEU A 409 -23.12 9.54 8.76
CA LEU A 409 -21.81 8.94 8.51
C LEU A 409 -20.71 9.82 9.08
N ARG A 410 -19.72 9.21 9.71
CA ARG A 410 -18.53 9.87 10.25
C ARG A 410 -17.28 9.44 9.51
N ALA A 411 -16.46 10.40 9.10
CA ALA A 411 -15.10 10.15 8.64
C ALA A 411 -14.06 10.69 9.61
N LYS A 412 -12.90 10.03 9.70
CA LYS A 412 -11.71 10.54 10.40
C LYS A 412 -10.76 11.16 9.39
N ALA A 413 -10.10 12.25 9.79
CA ALA A 413 -9.13 12.93 8.96
C ALA A 413 -7.97 13.51 9.78
N ILE A 414 -6.88 13.82 9.08
CA ILE A 414 -5.76 14.59 9.60
C ILE A 414 -5.74 15.94 8.89
N GLU A 415 -5.60 17.01 9.66
CA GLU A 415 -5.38 18.37 9.16
C GLU A 415 -3.99 18.85 9.60
N SER A 416 -3.24 19.42 8.65
CA SER A 416 -1.85 19.87 8.82
C SER A 416 -1.75 21.35 9.16
#